data_AF-A0A838GE98-F1
#
_entry.id   AF-A0A838GE98-F1
#
_cell.length_a   1.000
_cell.length_b   1.000
_cell.length_c   1.000
_cell.angle_alpha   90.00
_cell.angle_beta   90.00
_cell.angle_gamma   90.00
#
_symmetry.space_group_name_H-M   'P 1'
#
loop_
_entity.id
_entity.type
_entity.pdbx_description
1 polymer ?
#
loop_
_entity_poly.entity_id
_entity_poly.type
_entity_poly.pdbx_seq_one_letter_code
_entity_poly.pdbx_strand_id
1 'polypeptide(L)'
;TDGSPPGMDAAIYQPNTPDEFEKDLIFVNPLNSWLLLMMVVDGDTAYAHLYGRDNGWTTEIFEPRISEPKDPGEPVQRENPELARGERRKVQNAQPGYTVYLRRKVTDRDGNVVSDGDFVSDYRSQPEAWEVGPGTPGTTATPPA
;
A
#
# COMPACT_ATOMS: atom_id res chain seq x y z
N THR A 1 6.73 -8.87 -11.19
CA THR A 1 6.34 -9.01 -9.78
C THR A 1 7.24 -10.06 -9.16
N ASP A 2 7.59 -9.90 -7.89
CA ASP A 2 8.48 -10.77 -7.12
C ASP A 2 7.85 -12.14 -6.75
N GLY A 3 6.59 -12.37 -7.13
CA GLY A 3 5.84 -13.61 -6.89
C GLY A 3 4.98 -13.56 -5.63
N SER A 4 5.02 -12.47 -4.87
CA SER A 4 4.18 -12.27 -3.69
C SER A 4 2.70 -12.11 -4.09
N PRO A 5 1.75 -12.76 -3.40
CA PRO A 5 0.33 -12.57 -3.66
C PRO A 5 -0.10 -11.12 -3.41
N PRO A 6 -1.09 -10.57 -4.14
CA PRO A 6 -1.59 -9.22 -3.91
C PRO A 6 -1.95 -8.98 -2.43
N GLY A 7 -1.61 -7.82 -1.88
CA GLY A 7 -1.82 -7.48 -0.47
C GLY A 7 -0.73 -7.96 0.50
N MET A 8 0.36 -8.53 -0.03
CA MET A 8 1.58 -8.90 0.72
C MET A 8 2.83 -8.18 0.20
N ASP A 9 2.64 -7.14 -0.60
CA ASP A 9 3.71 -6.34 -1.18
C ASP A 9 4.39 -5.43 -0.15
N ALA A 10 5.61 -5.00 -0.48
CA ALA A 10 6.38 -4.11 0.38
C ALA A 10 5.75 -2.71 0.42
N ALA A 11 5.62 -2.15 1.62
CA ALA A 11 5.12 -0.80 1.79
C ALA A 11 6.20 0.24 1.45
N ILE A 12 6.06 0.93 0.32
CA ILE A 12 6.93 2.04 -0.05
C ILE A 12 6.59 3.26 0.81
N TYR A 13 7.61 4.01 1.25
CA TYR A 13 7.45 5.31 1.89
C TYR A 13 8.22 6.35 1.08
N GLN A 14 7.54 7.40 0.65
CA GLN A 14 8.12 8.52 -0.09
C GLN A 14 7.79 9.80 0.68
N PRO A 15 8.72 10.32 1.50
CA PRO A 15 8.47 11.56 2.22
C PRO A 15 8.41 12.74 1.24
N ASN A 16 7.57 13.74 1.50
CA ASN A 16 7.48 14.92 0.63
C ASN A 16 8.70 15.84 0.77
N THR A 17 9.38 15.77 1.91
CA THR A 17 10.64 16.50 2.16
C THR A 17 11.71 15.59 2.78
N PRO A 18 13.00 15.93 2.66
CA PRO A 18 14.09 15.11 3.23
C PRO A 18 14.03 14.93 4.76
N ASP A 19 13.39 15.87 5.46
CA ASP A 19 13.33 15.91 6.92
C ASP A 19 12.01 15.32 7.47
N GLU A 20 11.11 14.89 6.59
CA GLU A 20 9.80 14.33 6.95
C GLU A 20 9.91 12.83 7.24
N PHE A 21 9.61 12.44 8.47
CA PHE A 21 9.55 11.06 8.92
C PHE A 21 8.19 10.80 9.58
N GLU A 22 7.19 10.46 8.78
CA GLU A 22 5.81 10.24 9.23
C GLU A 22 5.47 8.77 9.46
N LYS A 23 6.24 7.85 8.87
CA LYS A 23 5.91 6.43 8.92
C LYS A 23 6.34 5.82 10.25
N ASP A 24 5.37 5.65 11.13
CA ASP A 24 5.54 4.92 12.39
C ASP A 24 5.08 3.46 12.22
N LEU A 25 6.02 2.52 12.31
CA LEU A 25 5.74 1.09 12.18
C LEU A 25 5.38 0.51 13.54
N ILE A 26 4.07 0.34 13.78
CA ILE A 26 3.53 -0.17 15.03
C ILE A 26 3.07 -1.61 14.85
N PHE A 27 3.35 -2.45 15.84
CA PHE A 27 2.81 -3.81 15.91
C PHE A 27 2.38 -4.15 17.34
N VAL A 28 1.45 -5.09 17.47
CA VAL A 28 0.99 -5.61 18.76
C VAL A 28 1.75 -6.89 19.06
N ASN A 29 2.32 -7.00 20.27
CA ASN A 29 2.82 -8.27 20.79
C ASN A 29 1.67 -9.03 21.47
N PRO A 30 1.12 -10.10 20.87
CA PRO A 30 0.02 -10.85 21.48
C PRO A 30 0.48 -11.82 22.58
N LEU A 31 1.78 -11.92 22.84
CA LEU A 31 2.34 -12.85 23.83
C LEU A 31 2.33 -12.23 25.21
N ASN A 32 2.15 -13.08 26.23
CA ASN A 32 2.42 -12.72 27.64
C ASN A 32 3.92 -12.80 27.99
N SER A 33 4.78 -12.44 27.04
CA SER A 33 6.24 -12.48 27.18
C SER A 33 6.87 -11.35 26.37
N TRP A 34 8.04 -10.90 26.80
CA TRP A 34 8.81 -9.89 26.09
C TRP A 34 9.27 -10.39 24.71
N LEU A 35 9.44 -9.43 23.79
CA LEU A 35 10.15 -9.63 22.52
C LEU A 35 11.50 -8.95 22.60
N LEU A 36 12.52 -9.54 21.97
CA LEU A 36 13.79 -8.89 21.73
C LEU A 36 13.74 -8.25 20.34
N LEU A 37 13.94 -6.93 20.28
CA LEU A 37 14.21 -6.21 19.05
C LEU A 37 15.72 -6.01 18.92
N MET A 38 16.29 -6.47 17.81
CA MET A 38 17.70 -6.28 17.47
C MET A 38 17.80 -5.55 16.14
N MET A 39 18.48 -4.41 16.15
CA MET A 39 18.74 -3.61 14.96
C MET A 39 20.15 -3.88 14.46
N VAL A 40 20.29 -4.21 13.18
CA VAL A 40 21.57 -4.39 12.49
C VAL A 40 21.60 -3.46 11.29
N VAL A 41 22.69 -2.72 11.10
CA VAL A 41 22.88 -1.84 9.95
C VAL A 41 24.02 -2.40 9.11
N ASP A 42 23.76 -2.59 7.82
CA ASP A 42 24.75 -3.00 6.82
C ASP A 42 24.64 -2.10 5.59
N GLY A 43 25.66 -1.26 5.37
CA GLY A 43 25.64 -0.24 4.33
C GLY A 43 24.49 0.76 4.49
N ASP A 44 23.61 0.80 3.49
CA ASP A 44 22.40 1.62 3.44
C ASP A 44 21.14 0.87 3.93
N THR A 45 21.29 -0.37 4.38
CA THR A 45 20.19 -1.23 4.80
C THR A 45 20.16 -1.37 6.32
N ALA A 46 18.98 -1.15 6.92
CA ALA A 46 18.72 -1.43 8.32
C ALA A 46 17.79 -2.64 8.45
N TYR A 47 18.22 -3.64 9.21
CA TYR A 47 17.46 -4.84 9.54
C TYR A 47 16.90 -4.72 10.96
N ALA A 48 15.60 -4.95 11.11
CA ALA A 48 14.93 -5.11 12.39
C ALA A 48 14.60 -6.59 12.60
N HIS A 49 15.31 -7.24 13.50
CA HIS A 49 15.03 -8.62 13.88
C HIS A 49 14.20 -8.67 15.16
N LEU A 50 13.05 -9.34 15.10
CA LEU A 50 12.18 -9.56 16.24
C LEU A 50 12.24 -11.02 16.64
N TYR A 51 12.64 -11.27 17.89
CA TYR A 51 12.66 -12.61 18.47
C TYR A 51 11.66 -12.69 19.62
N GLY A 52 10.85 -13.74 19.62
CA GLY A 52 9.88 -14.03 20.68
C GLY A 52 10.06 -15.43 21.22
N ARG A 53 9.40 -15.70 22.36
CA ARG A 53 9.27 -17.05 22.89
C ARG A 53 8.42 -17.89 21.93
N ASP A 54 8.90 -19.09 21.59
CA ASP A 54 8.07 -20.06 20.87
C ASP A 54 6.86 -20.48 21.72
N ASN A 55 5.67 -20.06 21.29
CA ASN A 55 4.38 -20.40 21.88
C ASN A 55 3.72 -21.60 21.18
N GLY A 56 4.31 -22.11 20.10
CA GLY A 56 3.82 -23.24 19.32
C GLY A 56 2.58 -22.94 18.51
N TRP A 57 2.34 -21.67 18.20
CA TRP A 57 1.27 -21.30 17.30
C TRP A 57 1.64 -21.64 15.86
N THR A 58 0.66 -22.13 15.13
CA THR A 58 0.74 -22.34 13.69
C THR A 58 -0.04 -21.24 13.00
N THR A 59 0.53 -20.66 11.95
CA THR A 59 -0.13 -19.65 11.13
C THR A 59 -0.42 -20.22 9.74
N GLU A 60 -1.68 -20.11 9.32
CA GLU A 60 -2.14 -20.41 7.97
C GLU A 60 -2.56 -19.10 7.29
N ILE A 61 -1.98 -18.83 6.12
CA ILE A 61 -2.37 -17.73 5.25
C ILE A 61 -3.07 -18.34 4.04
N PHE A 62 -4.28 -17.88 3.77
CA PHE A 62 -5.10 -18.39 2.67
C PHE A 62 -4.87 -17.58 1.40
N GLU A 63 -5.31 -18.14 0.27
CA GLU A 63 -5.35 -17.42 -1.00
C GLU A 63 -6.12 -16.08 -0.88
N PRO A 64 -5.60 -14.98 -1.44
CA PRO A 64 -6.26 -13.68 -1.38
C PRO A 64 -7.62 -13.71 -2.08
N ARG A 65 -8.59 -13.03 -1.48
CA ARG A 65 -9.85 -12.69 -2.17
C ARG A 65 -9.75 -11.26 -2.68
N ILE A 66 -10.00 -11.05 -3.95
CA ILE A 66 -9.92 -9.74 -4.60
C ILE A 66 -11.33 -9.30 -4.98
N SER A 67 -11.69 -8.05 -4.68
CA SER A 67 -12.97 -7.47 -5.07
C SER A 67 -13.11 -7.32 -6.58
N GLU A 68 -14.32 -6.98 -7.03
CA GLU A 68 -14.50 -6.42 -8.36
C GLU A 68 -13.63 -5.16 -8.56
N PRO A 69 -13.22 -4.87 -9.81
CA PRO A 69 -12.49 -3.66 -10.13
C PRO A 69 -13.28 -2.40 -9.77
N LYS A 70 -12.63 -1.44 -9.10
CA LYS A 70 -13.17 -0.10 -8.84
C LYS A 70 -12.94 0.76 -10.07
N ASP A 71 -13.99 1.43 -10.51
CA ASP A 71 -13.95 2.32 -11.67
C ASP A 71 -12.91 3.45 -11.46
N PRO A 72 -11.95 3.62 -12.40
CA PRO A 72 -11.06 4.78 -12.44
C PRO A 72 -11.78 6.13 -12.51
N GLY A 73 -13.01 6.15 -13.03
CA GLY A 73 -13.75 7.37 -13.28
C GLY A 73 -13.24 8.13 -14.50
N GLU A 74 -13.73 9.36 -14.65
CA GLU A 74 -13.44 10.21 -15.81
C GLU A 74 -11.98 10.71 -15.81
N PRO A 75 -11.38 10.94 -17.00
CA PRO A 75 -10.05 11.51 -17.11
C PRO A 75 -9.91 12.88 -16.43
N VAL A 76 -8.82 13.08 -15.70
CA VAL A 76 -8.48 14.34 -15.04
C VAL A 76 -7.48 15.15 -15.86
N GLN A 77 -7.55 16.47 -15.77
CA GLN A 77 -6.65 17.38 -16.48
C GLN A 77 -6.04 18.41 -15.53
N ARG A 78 -4.72 18.64 -15.64
CA ARG A 78 -4.00 19.70 -14.92
C ARG A 78 -3.33 20.63 -15.93
N GLU A 79 -3.38 21.94 -15.70
CA GLU A 79 -2.62 22.87 -16.52
C GLU A 79 -1.10 22.72 -16.28
N ASN A 80 -0.33 22.74 -17.36
CA ASN A 80 1.12 22.81 -17.33
C ASN A 80 1.59 24.02 -18.16
N PRO A 81 2.20 25.05 -17.54
CA PRO A 81 2.64 26.26 -18.23
C PRO A 81 3.77 26.02 -19.23
N GLU A 82 4.43 24.86 -19.19
CA GLU A 82 5.45 24.47 -20.16
C GLU A 82 4.86 24.00 -21.49
N LEU A 83 3.55 23.72 -21.55
CA LEU A 83 2.85 23.29 -22.76
C LEU A 83 2.19 24.47 -23.46
N ALA A 84 2.22 24.48 -24.79
CA ALA A 84 1.55 25.50 -25.58
C ALA A 84 0.01 25.38 -25.47
N ARG A 85 -0.73 26.49 -25.62
CA ARG A 85 -2.20 26.46 -25.64
C ARG A 85 -2.72 25.46 -26.69
N GLY A 86 -3.57 24.53 -26.27
CA GLY A 86 -4.10 23.46 -27.12
C GLY A 86 -3.23 22.19 -27.19
N GLU A 87 -2.02 22.22 -26.64
CA GLU A 87 -1.18 21.03 -26.47
C GLU A 87 -1.66 20.20 -25.27
N ARG A 88 -1.58 18.86 -25.41
CA ARG A 88 -1.98 17.89 -24.38
C ARG A 88 -0.96 16.76 -24.30
N ARG A 89 -0.60 16.37 -23.08
CA ARG A 89 0.30 15.25 -22.78
C ARG A 89 -0.34 14.29 -21.80
N LYS A 90 -0.50 13.01 -22.18
CA LYS A 90 -0.96 11.97 -21.24
C LYS A 90 0.18 11.66 -20.27
N VAL A 91 -0.10 11.70 -18.98
CA VAL A 91 0.88 11.43 -17.92
C VAL A 91 0.55 10.17 -17.12
N GLN A 92 -0.69 9.68 -17.19
CA GLN A 92 -1.13 8.48 -16.50
C GLN A 92 -2.23 7.78 -17.30
N ASN A 93 -2.13 6.45 -17.43
CA ASN A 93 -3.22 5.62 -17.94
C ASN A 93 -4.21 5.33 -16.81
N ALA A 94 -5.49 5.19 -17.14
CA ALA A 94 -6.48 4.72 -16.18
C ALA A 94 -6.09 3.33 -15.64
N GLN A 95 -6.14 3.16 -14.32
CA GLN A 95 -5.93 1.87 -13.66
C GLN A 95 -7.06 1.62 -12.66
N PRO A 96 -7.73 0.45 -12.73
CA PRO A 96 -8.75 0.10 -11.74
C PRO A 96 -8.14 -0.07 -10.36
N GLY A 97 -8.93 0.25 -9.34
CA GLY A 97 -8.62 -0.05 -7.95
C GLY A 97 -9.16 -1.40 -7.54
N TYR A 98 -8.72 -1.93 -6.40
CA TYR A 98 -9.18 -3.21 -5.87
C TYR A 98 -9.18 -3.20 -4.35
N THR A 99 -10.06 -3.97 -3.72
CA THR A 99 -9.92 -4.32 -2.31
C THR A 99 -9.45 -5.77 -2.22
N VAL A 100 -8.32 -5.98 -1.54
CA VAL A 100 -7.73 -7.31 -1.35
C VAL A 100 -7.92 -7.72 0.11
N TYR A 101 -8.45 -8.93 0.31
CA TYR A 101 -8.68 -9.54 1.60
C TYR A 101 -7.76 -10.75 1.75
N LEU A 102 -6.81 -10.66 2.67
CA LEU A 102 -5.94 -11.77 3.01
C LEU A 102 -6.36 -12.36 4.36
N ARG A 103 -6.93 -13.55 4.33
CA ARG A 103 -7.32 -14.24 5.56
C ARG A 103 -6.08 -14.86 6.21
N ARG A 104 -5.95 -14.66 7.51
CA ARG A 104 -4.97 -15.34 8.36
C ARG A 104 -5.68 -16.05 9.50
N LYS A 105 -5.36 -17.33 9.69
CA LYS A 105 -5.77 -18.10 10.86
C LYS A 105 -4.56 -18.52 11.67
N VAL A 106 -4.63 -18.34 12.97
CA VAL A 106 -3.61 -18.72 13.95
C VAL A 106 -4.23 -19.70 14.92
N THR A 107 -3.59 -20.84 15.12
CA THR A 107 -4.02 -21.88 16.06
C THR A 107 -2.93 -22.19 17.06
N ASP A 108 -3.29 -22.47 18.31
CA ASP A 108 -2.34 -22.94 19.32
C ASP A 108 -1.97 -24.43 19.15
N ARG A 109 -1.12 -24.93 20.05
CA ARG A 109 -0.67 -26.33 20.06
C ARG A 109 -1.79 -27.34 20.26
N ASP A 110 -2.88 -26.93 20.90
CA ASP A 110 -4.04 -27.76 21.20
C ASP A 110 -5.10 -27.67 20.07
N GLY A 111 -4.83 -26.87 19.04
CA GLY A 111 -5.71 -26.65 17.89
C GLY A 111 -6.79 -25.59 18.10
N ASN A 112 -6.77 -24.87 19.24
CA ASN A 112 -7.71 -23.78 19.47
C ASN A 112 -7.37 -22.58 18.58
N VAL A 113 -8.40 -21.91 18.07
CA VAL A 113 -8.22 -20.70 17.26
C VAL A 113 -7.85 -19.54 18.17
N VAL A 114 -6.66 -18.98 17.95
CA VAL A 114 -6.15 -17.79 18.64
C VAL A 114 -6.59 -16.52 17.92
N SER A 115 -6.56 -16.53 16.59
CA SER A 115 -6.96 -15.41 15.75
C SER A 115 -7.43 -15.95 14.40
N ASP A 116 -8.49 -15.38 13.86
CA ASP A 116 -8.97 -15.66 12.50
C ASP A 116 -9.61 -14.40 11.94
N GLY A 117 -9.12 -13.91 10.82
CA GLY A 117 -9.64 -12.68 10.23
C GLY A 117 -8.89 -12.24 8.98
N ASP A 118 -9.40 -11.17 8.39
CA ASP A 118 -8.83 -10.60 7.17
C ASP A 118 -7.95 -9.39 7.48
N PHE A 119 -6.80 -9.34 6.80
CA PHE A 119 -6.10 -8.11 6.51
C PHE A 119 -6.66 -7.53 5.21
N VAL A 120 -7.10 -6.28 5.27
CA VAL A 120 -7.78 -5.62 4.15
C VAL A 120 -6.87 -4.53 3.59
N SER A 121 -6.52 -4.64 2.31
CA SER A 121 -5.80 -3.61 1.56
C SER A 121 -6.76 -2.96 0.57
N ASP A 122 -6.99 -1.66 0.72
CA ASP A 122 -7.88 -0.87 -0.13
C ASP A 122 -7.05 -0.05 -1.13
N TYR A 123 -6.87 -0.58 -2.33
CA TYR A 123 -6.22 0.12 -3.44
C TYR A 123 -7.23 1.00 -4.16
N ARG A 124 -6.96 2.31 -4.17
CA ARG A 124 -7.76 3.29 -4.90
C ARG A 124 -7.58 3.11 -6.40
N SER A 125 -8.66 3.36 -7.14
CA SER A 125 -8.57 3.49 -8.58
C SER A 125 -7.86 4.79 -8.94
N GLN A 126 -7.34 4.82 -10.15
CA GLN A 126 -6.47 5.87 -10.65
C GLN A 126 -7.00 6.33 -12.02
N PRO A 127 -7.57 7.54 -12.13
CA PRO A 127 -8.10 8.02 -13.39
C PRO A 127 -6.98 8.20 -14.43
N GLU A 128 -7.36 8.21 -15.71
CA GLU A 128 -6.46 8.69 -16.75
C GLU A 128 -6.13 10.17 -16.48
N ALA A 129 -4.87 10.57 -16.55
CA ALA A 129 -4.46 11.94 -16.27
C ALA A 129 -3.72 12.58 -17.45
N TRP A 130 -4.04 13.84 -17.70
CA TRP A 130 -3.44 14.66 -18.75
C TRP A 130 -2.89 15.97 -18.17
N GLU A 131 -1.77 16.40 -18.73
CA GLU A 131 -1.33 17.79 -18.65
C GLU A 131 -1.76 18.52 -19.92
N VAL A 132 -2.25 19.75 -19.76
CA VAL A 132 -2.73 20.58 -20.88
C VAL A 132 -2.15 21.99 -20.82
N GLY A 133 -1.93 22.60 -21.98
CA GLY A 133 -1.47 23.98 -22.05
C GLY A 133 -2.51 24.97 -21.51
N PRO A 134 -2.10 26.10 -20.91
CA PRO A 134 -3.01 27.04 -20.26
C PRO A 134 -4.13 27.55 -21.17
N GLY A 135 -5.35 27.59 -20.64
CA GLY A 135 -6.54 28.10 -21.35
C GLY A 135 -7.10 27.17 -22.43
N THR A 136 -6.75 25.88 -22.40
CA THR A 136 -7.38 24.84 -23.23
C THR A 136 -8.83 24.60 -22.73
N PRO A 137 -9.86 24.65 -23.60
CA PRO A 137 -11.25 24.46 -23.15
C PRO A 137 -11.52 23.07 -22.57
N GLY A 138 -12.27 22.99 -21.46
CA GLY A 138 -12.66 21.72 -20.82
C GLY A 138 -11.82 21.32 -19.59
N THR A 139 -10.95 22.20 -19.09
CA THR A 139 -10.17 21.96 -17.87
C THR A 139 -11.05 22.02 -16.62
N THR A 140 -11.35 20.87 -16.02
CA THR A 140 -11.87 20.85 -14.64
C THR A 140 -10.69 21.07 -13.70
N ALA A 141 -10.43 22.32 -13.35
CA ALA A 141 -9.40 22.65 -12.36
C ALA A 141 -9.86 22.19 -10.97
N THR A 142 -9.51 20.97 -10.60
CA THR A 142 -9.50 20.57 -9.19
C THR A 142 -8.11 20.09 -8.83
N PRO A 143 -7.30 20.92 -8.14
CA PRO A 143 -6.06 20.45 -7.54
C PRO A 143 -6.38 19.37 -6.50
N PRO A 144 -5.62 18.27 -6.40
CA PRO A 144 -5.65 17.46 -5.19
C PRO A 144 -5.11 18.32 -4.02
N ALA A 145 -5.80 18.23 -2.89
CA ALA A 145 -5.34 18.74 -1.60
C ALA A 145 -4.23 17.84 -1.03
#